data_AF-A0A7C8LJI7-F1
#
_entry.id   AF-A0A7C8LJI7-F1
#
_cell.length_a   1.000
_cell.length_b   1.000
_cell.length_c   1.000
_cell.angle_alpha   90.00
_cell.angle_beta   90.00
_cell.angle_gamma   90.00
#
_symmetry.space_group_name_H-M   'P 1'
#
loop_
_entity.id
_entity.type
_entity.pdbx_description
1 polymer ?
#
loop_
_entity_poly.entity_id
_entity_poly.type
_entity_poly.pdbx_seq_one_letter_code
_entity_poly.pdbx_strand_id
1 'polypeptide(L)'
;FRRRPYWQPWMFDQELHIPSMEGRDLFKNAVTPPAIRDRATRHRGLAILFGDGAGALVMRKHETPGHGLIGAKVRSDGNFAKQIYIEGGGFRRRPYWQPWMFDKEMHIPSMEGRDLFKNAVTKLPRVVRDLCREHGVELSQIDWFIAHQANDRINGAVREALGVPDEKVPSNIARYGNTSGATIPILMDELRRAGTVKSGDLLCFLALGAGLHWGAALMRL
;
A
#
# COMPACT_ATOMS: atom_id res chain seq x y z
N PHE A 1 33.69 -11.72 -30.10
CA PHE A 1 33.27 -11.36 -28.73
C PHE A 1 31.92 -12.02 -28.42
N ARG A 2 31.96 -13.23 -27.84
CA ARG A 2 30.78 -13.99 -27.41
C ARG A 2 30.34 -13.49 -26.03
N ARG A 3 29.08 -13.08 -25.89
CA ARG A 3 28.44 -12.78 -24.60
C ARG A 3 28.11 -14.10 -23.89
N ARG A 4 28.64 -14.30 -22.67
CA ARG A 4 28.09 -15.27 -21.71
C ARG A 4 27.21 -14.49 -20.72
N PRO A 5 25.91 -14.77 -20.60
CA PRO A 5 25.15 -14.35 -19.44
C PRO A 5 25.43 -15.31 -18.27
N TYR A 6 26.03 -14.78 -17.21
CA TYR A 6 26.08 -15.43 -15.89
C TYR A 6 24.73 -15.21 -15.20
N TRP A 7 23.75 -16.05 -15.53
CA TRP A 7 22.54 -16.24 -14.72
C TRP A 7 22.34 -17.74 -14.62
N GLN A 8 22.82 -18.32 -13.52
CA GLN A 8 22.42 -19.66 -13.10
C GLN A 8 21.11 -19.50 -12.32
N PRO A 9 19.97 -20.05 -12.79
CA PRO A 9 18.81 -20.19 -11.94
C PRO A 9 19.14 -21.24 -10.87
N TRP A 10 19.06 -20.84 -9.61
CA TRP A 10 19.03 -21.77 -8.49
C TRP A 10 17.70 -22.54 -8.59
N MET A 11 17.69 -23.64 -9.33
CA MET A 11 16.66 -24.67 -9.18
C MET A 11 16.87 -25.27 -7.79
N PHE A 12 16.06 -24.82 -6.82
CA PHE A 12 15.76 -25.65 -5.67
C PHE A 12 14.90 -26.81 -6.17
N ASP A 13 15.57 -27.86 -6.63
CA ASP A 13 14.95 -29.17 -6.78
C ASP A 13 14.80 -29.76 -5.38
N GLN A 14 13.78 -29.29 -4.66
CA GLN A 14 13.16 -30.10 -3.62
C GLN A 14 11.89 -30.65 -4.25
N GLU A 15 12.01 -31.83 -4.86
CA GLU A 15 10.89 -32.75 -4.94
C GLU A 15 10.34 -32.94 -3.51
N LEU A 16 9.32 -32.14 -3.16
CA LEU A 16 8.40 -32.50 -2.11
C LEU A 16 7.71 -33.76 -2.60
N HIS A 17 8.26 -34.90 -2.21
CA HIS A 17 7.59 -36.18 -2.32
C HIS A 17 6.34 -36.12 -1.42
N ILE A 18 5.24 -35.61 -1.97
CA ILE A 18 3.92 -35.69 -1.35
C ILE A 18 3.52 -37.15 -1.55
N PRO A 19 3.50 -37.98 -0.50
CA PRO A 19 3.05 -39.36 -0.64
C PRO A 19 1.64 -39.32 -1.22
N SER A 20 1.36 -40.11 -2.24
CA SER A 20 0.01 -40.29 -2.76
C SER A 20 -0.88 -40.81 -1.63
N MET A 21 -1.59 -39.90 -0.95
CA MET A 21 -2.54 -40.25 0.10
C MET A 21 -3.82 -40.77 -0.56
N GLU A 22 -3.87 -42.07 -0.79
CA GLU A 22 -5.14 -42.80 -0.75
C GLU A 22 -5.66 -42.73 0.69
N GLY A 23 -6.42 -41.68 0.98
CA GLY A 23 -6.91 -41.44 2.34
C GLY A 23 -7.82 -40.22 2.42
N ARG A 24 -8.98 -40.27 1.74
CA ARG A 24 -10.03 -39.22 1.82
C ARG A 24 -10.65 -39.06 3.23
N ASP A 25 -10.15 -39.78 4.24
CA ASP A 25 -10.65 -39.75 5.63
C ASP A 25 -9.67 -39.21 6.69
N LEU A 26 -8.42 -38.85 6.34
CA LEU A 26 -7.42 -38.42 7.34
C LEU A 26 -7.68 -37.03 7.96
N PHE A 27 -8.54 -36.21 7.37
CA PHE A 27 -8.77 -34.82 7.81
C PHE A 27 -10.07 -34.59 8.59
N LYS A 28 -10.89 -35.62 8.80
CA LYS A 28 -12.22 -35.42 9.42
C LYS A 28 -12.16 -35.10 10.91
N ASN A 29 -11.07 -35.41 11.61
CA ASN A 29 -10.94 -35.20 13.07
C ASN A 29 -9.58 -34.65 13.53
N ALA A 30 -8.71 -34.21 12.62
CA ALA A 30 -7.39 -33.69 12.99
C ALA A 30 -7.52 -32.25 13.52
N VAL A 31 -7.53 -32.09 14.85
CA VAL A 31 -7.41 -30.76 15.48
C VAL A 31 -5.96 -30.30 15.35
N THR A 32 -5.70 -29.31 14.51
CA THR A 32 -4.38 -28.68 14.42
C THR A 32 -3.98 -28.16 15.80
N PRO A 33 -2.84 -28.62 16.36
CA PRO A 33 -2.38 -28.16 17.66
C PRO A 33 -2.32 -26.62 17.72
N PRO A 34 -2.72 -25.99 18.84
CA PRO A 34 -2.77 -24.53 18.95
C PRO A 34 -1.46 -23.84 18.56
N ALA A 35 -0.31 -24.41 18.94
CA ALA A 35 1.01 -23.87 18.58
C ALA A 35 1.31 -23.92 17.07
N ILE A 36 0.84 -24.97 16.37
CA ILE A 36 1.00 -25.08 14.92
C ILE A 36 0.09 -24.07 14.23
N ARG A 37 -1.16 -23.94 14.69
CA ARG A 37 -2.10 -22.95 14.18
C ARG A 37 -1.59 -21.53 14.40
N ASP A 38 -1.07 -21.23 15.59
CA ASP A 38 -0.52 -19.92 15.93
C ASP A 38 0.67 -19.58 15.02
N ARG A 39 1.64 -20.48 14.90
CA ARG A 39 2.78 -20.30 13.97
C ARG A 39 2.32 -20.09 12.53
N ALA A 40 1.32 -20.83 12.06
CA ALA A 40 0.78 -20.70 10.71
C ALA A 40 -0.01 -19.40 10.48
N THR A 41 -0.52 -18.75 11.53
CA THR A 41 -1.45 -17.62 11.41
C THR A 41 -0.92 -16.31 11.98
N ARG A 42 0.20 -16.33 12.72
CA ARG A 42 0.78 -15.16 13.42
C ARG A 42 1.01 -13.94 12.54
N HIS A 43 1.29 -14.13 11.25
CA HIS A 43 1.54 -13.04 10.27
C HIS A 43 0.48 -12.92 9.17
N ARG A 44 -0.67 -13.57 9.34
CA ARG A 44 -1.72 -13.60 8.29
C ARG A 44 -2.16 -12.20 7.84
N GLY A 45 -2.14 -11.22 8.76
CA GLY A 45 -2.53 -9.84 8.47
C GLY A 45 -1.60 -9.13 7.49
N LEU A 46 -0.34 -9.57 7.38
CA LEU A 46 0.61 -9.09 6.38
C LEU A 46 0.46 -9.88 5.07
N ALA A 47 0.35 -11.21 5.19
CA ALA A 47 0.31 -12.12 4.05
C ALA A 47 -0.90 -11.91 3.12
N ILE A 48 -2.04 -11.46 3.66
CA ILE A 48 -3.24 -11.19 2.86
C ILE A 48 -3.31 -9.75 2.33
N LEU A 49 -2.38 -8.88 2.75
CA LEU A 49 -2.45 -7.45 2.51
C LEU A 49 -1.56 -7.02 1.35
N PHE A 50 -0.30 -7.43 1.37
CA PHE A 50 0.71 -6.90 0.46
C PHE A 50 0.76 -7.67 -0.86
N GLY A 51 0.97 -6.92 -1.93
CA GLY A 51 1.35 -7.46 -3.23
C GLY A 51 2.60 -6.75 -3.74
N ASP A 52 3.23 -7.31 -4.76
CA ASP A 52 4.39 -6.72 -5.42
C ASP A 52 3.95 -6.00 -6.70
N GLY A 53 4.48 -4.81 -6.93
CA GLY A 53 4.13 -4.02 -8.10
C GLY A 53 5.02 -2.80 -8.31
N ALA A 54 5.03 -2.31 -9.54
CA ALA A 54 5.68 -1.07 -9.92
C ALA A 54 4.77 -0.30 -10.88
N GLY A 55 4.83 1.02 -10.83
CA GLY A 55 4.18 1.87 -11.80
C GLY A 55 4.92 3.19 -11.92
N ALA A 56 4.71 3.88 -13.03
CA ALA A 56 5.42 5.10 -13.37
C ALA A 56 4.46 6.12 -13.97
N LEU A 57 4.74 7.40 -13.71
CA LEU A 57 4.08 8.53 -14.35
C LEU A 57 5.14 9.38 -15.04
N VAL A 58 4.91 9.73 -16.30
CA VAL A 58 5.80 10.62 -17.06
C VAL A 58 5.19 12.01 -17.06
N MET A 59 5.91 12.97 -16.47
CA MET A 59 5.51 14.36 -16.42
C MET A 59 6.23 15.16 -17.50
N ARG A 60 5.47 16.01 -18.20
CA ARG A 60 6.01 16.98 -19.15
C ARG A 60 5.44 18.37 -18.84
N LYS A 61 6.14 19.42 -19.27
CA LYS A 61 5.59 20.77 -19.24
C LYS A 61 4.28 20.80 -20.04
N HIS A 62 3.27 21.45 -19.46
CA HIS A 62 2.02 21.75 -20.14
C HIS A 62 2.00 23.24 -20.51
N GLU A 63 1.59 23.57 -21.74
CA GLU A 63 1.59 24.97 -22.21
C GLU A 63 0.34 25.73 -21.75
N THR A 64 -0.78 25.03 -21.53
CA THR A 64 -2.01 25.66 -21.02
C THR A 64 -1.91 25.91 -19.52
N PRO A 65 -2.06 27.18 -19.06
CA PRO A 65 -2.15 27.50 -17.65
C PRO A 65 -3.31 26.76 -16.96
N GLY A 66 -3.14 26.42 -15.68
CA GLY A 66 -4.16 25.73 -14.89
C GLY A 66 -4.23 24.20 -15.08
N HIS A 67 -3.39 23.64 -15.96
CA HIS A 67 -3.16 22.19 -16.06
C HIS A 67 -1.87 21.78 -15.35
N GLY A 68 -1.78 20.50 -14.99
CA GLY A 68 -0.66 19.94 -14.24
C GLY A 68 -0.87 20.02 -12.73
N LEU A 69 0.24 20.00 -11.99
CA LEU A 69 0.24 20.05 -10.53
C LEU A 69 -0.23 21.43 -10.05
N ILE A 70 -1.36 21.47 -9.36
CA ILE A 70 -1.91 22.69 -8.74
C ILE A 70 -1.22 22.95 -7.41
N GLY A 71 -1.02 21.89 -6.62
CA GLY A 71 -0.31 21.96 -5.35
C GLY A 71 -0.24 20.63 -4.65
N ALA A 72 0.67 20.53 -3.68
CA ALA A 72 0.83 19.35 -2.85
C ALA A 72 1.09 19.75 -1.40
N LYS A 73 0.53 18.98 -0.46
CA LYS A 73 0.71 19.18 0.97
C LYS A 73 1.13 17.87 1.60
N VAL A 74 2.36 17.84 2.11
CA VAL A 74 2.96 16.67 2.75
C VAL A 74 3.23 16.99 4.23
N ARG A 75 3.05 15.99 5.07
CA ARG A 75 3.22 16.05 6.51
C ARG A 75 3.93 14.79 6.99
N SER A 76 4.62 14.92 8.12
CA SER A 76 5.32 13.82 8.76
C SER A 76 5.27 13.98 10.28
N ASP A 77 5.22 12.85 10.99
CA ASP A 77 5.36 12.83 12.44
C ASP A 77 6.03 11.53 12.89
N GLY A 78 7.30 11.66 13.31
CA GLY A 78 8.16 10.55 13.70
C GLY A 78 7.76 9.87 15.01
N ASN A 79 6.87 10.47 15.81
CA ASN A 79 6.35 9.82 17.02
C ASN A 79 5.57 8.54 16.68
N PHE A 80 5.07 8.44 15.44
CA PHE A 80 4.36 7.26 14.94
C PHE A 80 5.26 6.23 14.26
N ALA A 81 6.59 6.39 14.28
CA ALA A 81 7.51 5.51 13.57
C ALA A 81 7.33 4.03 13.93
N LYS A 82 6.97 3.72 15.17
CA LYS A 82 6.75 2.32 15.62
C LYS A 82 5.37 1.76 15.25
N GLN A 83 4.48 2.54 14.64
CA GLN A 83 3.18 2.02 14.21
C GLN A 83 3.27 1.15 12.95
N ILE A 84 4.31 1.33 12.14
CA ILE A 84 4.62 0.43 11.03
C ILE A 84 6.12 0.50 10.76
N TYR A 85 6.83 -0.57 11.06
CA TYR A 85 8.29 -0.60 10.97
C TYR A 85 8.83 -2.01 10.92
N ILE A 86 10.07 -2.13 10.47
CA ILE A 86 10.88 -3.35 10.63
C ILE A 86 11.90 -3.04 11.72
N GLU A 87 11.96 -3.88 12.75
CA GLU A 87 12.75 -3.61 13.93
C GLU A 87 14.26 -3.89 13.73
N GLY A 88 14.57 -4.92 12.96
CA GLY A 88 15.91 -5.42 12.66
C GLY A 88 16.41 -5.00 11.28
N GLY A 89 17.67 -5.31 10.99
CA GLY A 89 18.28 -5.14 9.66
C GLY A 89 18.69 -3.74 9.26
N GLY A 90 18.31 -2.72 10.03
CA GLY A 90 18.84 -1.36 9.88
C GLY A 90 20.13 -1.11 10.67
N PHE A 91 20.67 0.10 10.52
CA PHE A 91 21.88 0.56 11.21
C PHE A 91 21.63 1.08 12.65
N ARG A 92 20.41 0.95 13.17
CA ARG A 92 20.01 1.47 14.49
C ARG A 92 20.73 0.76 15.65
N ARG A 93 21.17 -0.49 15.46
CA ARG A 93 21.83 -1.31 16.49
C ARG A 93 23.15 -1.85 15.94
N ARG A 94 24.11 -2.11 16.84
CA ARG A 94 25.37 -2.80 16.54
C ARG A 94 25.59 -3.93 17.55
N PRO A 95 26.04 -5.12 17.13
CA PRO A 95 26.18 -5.57 15.73
C PRO A 95 24.83 -5.56 14.98
N TYR A 96 24.87 -5.38 13.66
CA TYR A 96 23.67 -5.14 12.84
C TYR A 96 22.69 -6.32 12.86
N TRP A 97 23.23 -7.54 12.90
CA TRP A 97 22.48 -8.78 13.03
C TRP A 97 23.05 -9.65 14.15
N GLN A 98 22.16 -10.36 14.83
CA GLN A 98 22.49 -11.39 15.81
C GLN A 98 21.48 -12.55 15.66
N PRO A 99 21.86 -13.81 15.93
CA PRO A 99 20.96 -14.96 15.80
C PRO A 99 19.62 -14.79 16.53
N TRP A 100 19.64 -14.27 17.76
CA TRP A 100 18.44 -14.04 18.57
C TRP A 100 17.42 -13.05 17.93
N MET A 101 17.84 -12.23 16.95
CA MET A 101 16.94 -11.33 16.24
C MET A 101 16.01 -12.07 15.26
N PHE A 102 16.43 -13.24 14.78
CA PHE A 102 15.62 -14.12 13.94
C PHE A 102 14.60 -14.87 14.79
N ASP A 103 14.99 -15.32 15.98
CA ASP A 103 14.08 -15.94 16.96
C ASP A 103 12.95 -14.98 17.37
N LYS A 104 13.27 -13.67 17.43
CA LYS A 104 12.31 -12.58 17.68
C LYS A 104 11.63 -12.04 16.44
N GLU A 105 11.93 -12.59 15.26
CA GLU A 105 11.37 -12.17 13.96
C GLU A 105 11.48 -10.67 13.68
N MET A 106 12.57 -10.02 14.12
CA MET A 106 12.75 -8.58 13.98
C MET A 106 12.85 -8.12 12.50
N HIS A 107 12.99 -9.06 11.57
CA HIS A 107 13.02 -8.85 10.12
C HIS A 107 11.61 -8.83 9.49
N ILE A 108 10.58 -9.24 10.23
CA ILE A 108 9.19 -9.20 9.77
C ILE A 108 8.60 -7.82 10.11
N PRO A 109 7.85 -7.17 9.19
CA PRO A 109 7.18 -5.91 9.47
C PRO A 109 6.23 -6.01 10.67
N SER A 110 6.35 -5.09 11.62
CA SER A 110 5.37 -4.87 12.69
C SER A 110 4.38 -3.80 12.28
N MET A 111 3.11 -3.96 12.63
CA MET A 111 2.04 -3.04 12.25
C MET A 111 0.96 -2.88 13.34
N GLU A 112 0.75 -1.66 13.81
CA GLU A 112 -0.32 -1.27 14.73
C GLU A 112 -1.58 -0.84 13.94
N GLY A 113 -2.24 -1.82 13.32
CA GLY A 113 -3.32 -1.58 12.34
C GLY A 113 -4.49 -0.71 12.85
N ARG A 114 -4.82 -0.79 14.14
CA ARG A 114 -5.88 0.03 14.75
C ARG A 114 -5.50 1.51 14.79
N ASP A 115 -4.28 1.83 15.17
CA ASP A 115 -3.83 3.21 15.27
C ASP A 115 -3.48 3.80 13.91
N LEU A 116 -2.97 2.99 12.98
CA LEU A 116 -2.84 3.38 11.57
C LEU A 116 -4.19 3.75 10.96
N PHE A 117 -5.23 2.95 11.22
CA PHE A 117 -6.59 3.26 10.76
C PHE A 117 -7.07 4.60 11.31
N LYS A 118 -6.98 4.84 12.62
CA LYS A 118 -7.37 6.11 13.26
C LYS A 118 -6.60 7.30 12.68
N ASN A 119 -5.30 7.12 12.46
CA ASN A 119 -4.45 8.15 11.87
C ASN A 119 -4.88 8.46 10.43
N ALA A 120 -5.18 7.45 9.62
CA ALA A 120 -5.63 7.64 8.24
C ALA A 120 -6.95 8.40 8.15
N VAL A 121 -7.98 7.96 8.87
CA VAL A 121 -9.33 8.58 8.82
C VAL A 121 -9.36 9.99 9.41
N THR A 122 -8.35 10.37 10.20
CA THR A 122 -8.25 11.72 10.78
C THR A 122 -7.36 12.64 9.95
N LYS A 123 -6.17 12.16 9.56
CA LYS A 123 -5.13 12.98 8.95
C LYS A 123 -5.34 13.20 7.45
N LEU A 124 -5.86 12.20 6.73
CA LEU A 124 -6.08 12.31 5.28
C LEU A 124 -7.19 13.30 4.93
N PRO A 125 -8.41 13.22 5.53
CA PRO A 125 -9.44 14.22 5.24
C PRO A 125 -9.02 15.63 5.61
N ARG A 126 -8.25 15.79 6.69
CA ARG A 126 -7.72 17.09 7.10
C ARG A 126 -6.74 17.65 6.07
N VAL A 127 -5.74 16.88 5.63
CA VAL A 127 -4.74 17.38 4.67
C VAL A 127 -5.36 17.71 3.32
N VAL A 128 -6.36 16.93 2.88
CA VAL A 128 -7.12 17.20 1.66
C VAL A 128 -7.88 18.52 1.77
N ARG A 129 -8.65 18.72 2.85
CA ARG A 129 -9.38 19.98 3.09
C ARG A 129 -8.45 21.19 3.20
N ASP A 130 -7.33 21.03 3.90
CA ASP A 130 -6.34 22.09 4.06
C ASP A 130 -5.71 22.47 2.71
N LEU A 131 -5.49 21.51 1.80
CA LEU A 131 -4.97 21.77 0.45
C LEU A 131 -6.05 22.40 -0.45
N CYS A 132 -7.27 21.89 -0.39
CA CYS A 132 -8.42 22.43 -1.12
C CYS A 132 -8.66 23.91 -0.77
N ARG A 133 -8.66 24.25 0.52
CA ARG A 133 -8.79 25.63 1.00
C ARG A 133 -7.67 26.55 0.51
N GLU A 134 -6.43 26.06 0.49
CA GLU A 134 -5.27 26.84 0.03
C GLU A 134 -5.37 27.22 -1.45
N HIS A 135 -6.00 26.38 -2.27
CA HIS A 135 -6.13 26.60 -3.71
C HIS A 135 -7.54 27.04 -4.14
N GLY A 136 -8.46 27.31 -3.20
CA GLY A 136 -9.83 27.72 -3.51
C GLY A 136 -10.62 26.66 -4.29
N VAL A 137 -10.36 25.38 -4.03
CA VAL A 137 -11.04 24.24 -4.67
C VAL A 137 -12.06 23.66 -3.69
N GLU A 138 -13.30 23.50 -4.15
CA GLU A 138 -14.33 22.75 -3.42
C GLU A 138 -14.19 21.24 -3.66
N LEU A 139 -14.48 20.43 -2.64
CA LEU A 139 -14.39 18.97 -2.77
C LEU A 139 -15.28 18.41 -3.89
N SER A 140 -16.39 19.08 -4.19
CA SER A 140 -17.32 18.71 -5.27
C SER A 140 -16.72 18.89 -6.67
N GLN A 141 -15.73 19.78 -6.83
CA GLN A 141 -15.02 20.03 -8.08
C GLN A 141 -13.96 18.99 -8.40
N ILE A 142 -13.58 18.14 -7.43
CA ILE A 142 -12.65 17.04 -7.65
C ILE A 142 -13.42 15.91 -8.32
N ASP A 143 -12.94 15.48 -9.48
CA ASP A 143 -13.54 14.40 -10.26
C ASP A 143 -13.19 13.05 -9.64
N TRP A 144 -11.93 12.86 -9.24
CA TRP A 144 -11.44 11.59 -8.71
C TRP A 144 -10.47 11.75 -7.55
N PHE A 145 -10.68 10.93 -6.52
CA PHE A 145 -9.80 10.79 -5.36
C PHE A 145 -8.99 9.51 -5.48
N ILE A 146 -7.73 9.65 -5.87
CA ILE A 146 -6.81 8.56 -6.14
C ILE A 146 -6.03 8.24 -4.87
N ALA A 147 -6.64 7.41 -4.02
CA ALA A 147 -6.08 7.04 -2.73
C ALA A 147 -5.01 5.93 -2.84
N HIS A 148 -4.03 5.96 -1.93
CA HIS A 148 -3.17 4.80 -1.67
C HIS A 148 -4.04 3.57 -1.34
N GLN A 149 -3.74 2.45 -1.98
CA GLN A 149 -4.52 1.22 -1.84
C GLN A 149 -4.04 0.43 -0.63
N ALA A 150 -4.31 0.96 0.58
CA ALA A 150 -3.90 0.32 1.82
C ALA A 150 -4.85 -0.83 2.21
N ASN A 151 -6.14 -0.53 2.25
CA ASN A 151 -7.25 -1.43 2.56
C ASN A 151 -8.54 -0.70 2.16
N ASP A 152 -9.49 -1.37 1.50
CA ASP A 152 -10.79 -0.79 1.14
C ASP A 152 -11.51 -0.18 2.35
N ARG A 153 -11.39 -0.79 3.54
CA ARG A 153 -12.00 -0.25 4.76
C ARG A 153 -11.44 1.12 5.16
N ILE A 154 -10.15 1.38 4.92
CA ILE A 154 -9.54 2.70 5.18
C ILE A 154 -10.06 3.71 4.15
N ASN A 155 -10.04 3.33 2.88
CA ASN A 155 -10.47 4.21 1.79
C ASN A 155 -11.96 4.60 1.93
N GLY A 156 -12.83 3.64 2.27
CA GLY A 156 -14.24 3.90 2.57
C GLY A 156 -14.44 4.85 3.74
N ALA A 157 -13.71 4.67 4.85
CA ALA A 157 -13.82 5.56 5.99
C ALA A 157 -13.26 6.97 5.73
N VAL A 158 -12.18 7.09 4.94
CA VAL A 158 -11.64 8.38 4.50
C VAL A 158 -12.62 9.08 3.56
N ARG A 159 -13.25 8.33 2.65
CA ARG A 159 -14.32 8.81 1.76
C ARG A 159 -15.48 9.39 2.55
N GLU A 160 -16.03 8.62 3.50
CA GLU A 160 -17.13 9.05 4.36
C GLU A 160 -16.75 10.30 5.15
N ALA A 161 -15.54 10.31 5.71
CA ALA A 161 -15.03 11.47 6.44
C ALA A 161 -14.82 12.70 5.54
N LEU A 162 -14.66 12.55 4.23
CA LEU A 162 -14.62 13.65 3.25
C LEU A 162 -16.02 14.04 2.73
N GLY A 163 -17.03 13.18 2.92
CA GLY A 163 -18.38 13.40 2.40
C GLY A 163 -18.48 13.26 0.88
N VAL A 164 -17.62 12.42 0.27
CA VAL A 164 -17.59 12.25 -1.19
C VAL A 164 -18.28 10.95 -1.63
N PRO A 165 -18.90 10.92 -2.83
CA PRO A 165 -19.55 9.72 -3.35
C PRO A 165 -18.57 8.56 -3.57
N ASP A 166 -19.09 7.33 -3.53
CA ASP A 166 -18.30 6.09 -3.63
C ASP A 166 -17.63 5.96 -5.00
N GLU A 167 -18.35 6.33 -6.04
CA GLU A 167 -17.88 6.32 -7.41
C GLU A 167 -16.65 7.22 -7.63
N LYS A 168 -16.42 8.25 -6.80
CA LYS A 168 -15.27 9.16 -6.94
C LYS A 168 -13.98 8.62 -6.29
N VAL A 169 -14.00 7.48 -5.61
CA VAL A 169 -12.85 6.89 -4.91
C VAL A 169 -12.59 5.47 -5.45
N PRO A 170 -12.05 5.34 -6.68
CA PRO A 170 -11.84 4.03 -7.29
C PRO A 170 -10.85 3.16 -6.49
N SER A 171 -11.05 1.84 -6.55
CA SER A 171 -10.19 0.85 -5.92
C SER A 171 -9.86 -0.30 -6.88
N ASN A 172 -8.61 -0.76 -6.83
CA ASN A 172 -8.16 -1.98 -7.49
C ASN A 172 -7.45 -2.94 -6.53
N ILE A 173 -7.55 -2.70 -5.22
CA ILE A 173 -6.83 -3.47 -4.20
C ILE A 173 -7.22 -4.95 -4.20
N ALA A 174 -8.46 -5.28 -4.57
CA ALA A 174 -8.92 -6.66 -4.68
C ALA A 174 -8.13 -7.48 -5.73
N ARG A 175 -7.48 -6.82 -6.70
CA ARG A 175 -6.68 -7.48 -7.75
C ARG A 175 -5.20 -7.58 -7.42
N TYR A 176 -4.63 -6.54 -6.80
CA TYR A 176 -3.17 -6.42 -6.61
C TYR A 176 -2.72 -6.42 -5.15
N GLY A 177 -3.65 -6.31 -4.20
CA GLY A 177 -3.31 -5.99 -2.82
C GLY A 177 -2.68 -4.60 -2.68
N ASN A 178 -2.05 -4.38 -1.54
CA ASN A 178 -1.29 -3.19 -1.24
C ASN A 178 0.13 -3.32 -1.81
N THR A 179 0.40 -2.67 -2.94
CA THR A 179 1.72 -2.60 -3.58
C THR A 179 2.57 -1.41 -3.10
N SER A 180 2.34 -0.95 -1.87
CA SER A 180 3.05 0.18 -1.24
C SER A 180 3.06 1.44 -2.13
N GLY A 181 4.23 1.99 -2.45
CA GLY A 181 4.37 3.19 -3.28
C GLY A 181 3.84 3.04 -4.71
N ALA A 182 3.65 1.82 -5.21
CA ALA A 182 3.17 1.59 -6.57
C ALA A 182 1.64 1.66 -6.71
N THR A 183 0.88 1.70 -5.61
CA THR A 183 -0.59 1.60 -5.69
C THR A 183 -1.22 2.74 -6.50
N ILE A 184 -0.73 3.98 -6.31
CA ILE A 184 -1.28 5.16 -6.99
C ILE A 184 -0.94 5.12 -8.49
N PRO A 185 0.33 4.93 -8.92
CA PRO A 185 0.65 4.81 -10.34
C PRO A 185 -0.07 3.67 -11.06
N ILE A 186 -0.20 2.49 -10.43
CA ILE A 186 -0.92 1.35 -11.03
C ILE A 186 -2.40 1.69 -11.22
N LEU A 187 -3.06 2.20 -10.18
CA LEU A 187 -4.48 2.62 -10.28
C LEU A 187 -4.67 3.70 -11.36
N MET A 188 -3.76 4.66 -11.45
CA MET A 188 -3.81 5.69 -12.47
C MET A 188 -3.71 5.15 -13.89
N ASP A 189 -2.79 4.23 -14.17
CA ASP A 189 -2.65 3.61 -15.49
C ASP A 189 -3.95 2.88 -15.89
N GLU A 190 -4.52 2.11 -14.97
CA GLU A 190 -5.78 1.39 -15.22
C GLU A 190 -6.95 2.33 -15.52
N LEU A 191 -7.13 3.38 -14.71
CA LEU A 191 -8.22 4.34 -14.89
C LEU A 191 -8.07 5.13 -16.20
N ARG A 192 -6.84 5.42 -16.63
CA ARG A 192 -6.56 6.07 -17.92
C ARG A 192 -6.86 5.14 -19.09
N ARG A 193 -6.44 3.88 -19.03
CA ARG A 193 -6.73 2.88 -20.08
C ARG A 193 -8.22 2.56 -20.20
N ALA A 194 -8.93 2.56 -19.08
CA ALA A 194 -10.37 2.36 -19.03
C ALA A 194 -11.19 3.58 -19.52
N GLY A 195 -10.56 4.73 -19.73
CA GLY A 195 -11.26 5.97 -20.10
C GLY A 195 -12.08 6.61 -18.97
N THR A 196 -11.93 6.09 -17.74
CA THR A 196 -12.59 6.62 -16.53
C THR A 196 -12.04 8.00 -16.18
N VAL A 197 -10.71 8.11 -16.10
CA VAL A 197 -10.02 9.38 -15.88
C VAL A 197 -9.67 10.02 -17.22
N LYS A 198 -10.17 11.24 -17.46
CA LYS A 198 -10.05 11.96 -18.74
C LYS A 198 -9.16 13.19 -18.61
N SER A 199 -8.75 13.73 -19.76
CA SER A 199 -8.02 15.01 -19.79
C SER A 199 -8.96 16.14 -19.36
N GLY A 200 -8.46 17.08 -18.56
CA GLY A 200 -9.25 18.13 -17.93
C GLY A 200 -9.76 17.78 -16.52
N ASP A 201 -9.84 16.49 -16.17
CA ASP A 201 -10.28 16.04 -14.84
C ASP A 201 -9.37 16.60 -13.74
N LEU A 202 -9.99 17.04 -12.64
CA LEU A 202 -9.30 17.42 -11.42
C LEU A 202 -9.16 16.21 -10.49
N LEU A 203 -7.92 15.81 -10.26
CA LEU A 203 -7.57 14.68 -9.42
C LEU A 203 -7.07 15.13 -8.06
N CYS A 204 -7.46 14.40 -7.02
CA CYS A 204 -6.86 14.48 -5.70
C CYS A 204 -6.16 13.17 -5.36
N PHE A 205 -4.82 13.20 -5.32
CA PHE A 205 -4.03 12.10 -4.80
C PHE A 205 -3.94 12.21 -3.29
N LEU A 206 -4.02 11.09 -2.58
CA LEU A 206 -3.89 11.07 -1.12
C LEU A 206 -3.25 9.76 -0.65
N ALA A 207 -2.30 9.85 0.28
CA ALA A 207 -1.58 8.70 0.78
C ALA A 207 -1.17 8.88 2.24
N LEU A 208 -1.17 7.77 2.98
CA LEU A 208 -0.55 7.65 4.30
C LEU A 208 0.31 6.39 4.30
N GLY A 209 1.53 6.49 4.83
CA GLY A 209 2.48 5.38 4.90
C GLY A 209 3.42 5.49 6.08
N ALA A 210 4.34 4.53 6.19
CA ALA A 210 5.30 4.42 7.30
C ALA A 210 6.09 5.70 7.55
N GLY A 211 6.36 6.01 8.82
CA GLY A 211 7.02 7.26 9.23
C GLY A 211 6.49 7.85 10.55
N LEU A 212 5.23 8.27 10.68
CA LEU A 212 4.20 8.30 9.62
C LEU A 212 4.36 9.51 8.70
N HIS A 213 4.20 9.27 7.41
CA HIS A 213 4.05 10.28 6.39
C HIS A 213 2.62 10.28 5.87
N TRP A 214 2.07 11.45 5.59
CA TRP A 214 0.79 11.56 4.88
C TRP A 214 0.75 12.83 4.05
N GLY A 215 -0.06 12.82 3.00
CA GLY A 215 -0.19 13.99 2.16
C GLY A 215 -1.29 13.86 1.12
N ALA A 216 -1.50 14.98 0.43
CA ALA A 216 -2.36 15.05 -0.73
C ALA A 216 -1.73 15.92 -1.83
N ALA A 217 -2.15 15.71 -3.07
CA ALA A 217 -1.81 16.55 -4.21
C ALA A 217 -3.03 16.77 -5.10
N LEU A 218 -3.20 18.00 -5.59
CA LEU A 218 -4.21 18.36 -6.58
C LEU A 218 -3.54 18.49 -7.95
N MET A 219 -4.08 17.83 -8.95
CA MET A 219 -3.55 17.84 -10.31
C MET A 219 -4.70 17.87 -11.31
N ARG A 220 -4.60 18.75 -12.29
CA ARG A 220 -5.51 18.76 -13.44
C ARG A 220 -4.82 18.09 -14.63
N LEU A 221 -5.44 17.06 -15.20
CA LEU A 221 -4.89 16.34 -16.35
C LEU A 221 -5.06 17.06 -17.68
#